data_AF-A0A4Q6FK67-F1
#
_entry.id   AF-A0A4Q6FK67-F1
#
_cell.length_a   1.000
_cell.length_b   1.000
_cell.length_c   1.000
_cell.angle_alpha   90.00
_cell.angle_beta   90.00
_cell.angle_gamma   90.00
#
_symmetry.space_group_name_H-M   'P 1'
#
loop_
_entity.id
_entity.type
_entity.pdbx_description
1 polymer ?
#
loop_
_entity_poly.entity_id
_entity_poly.type
_entity_poly.pdbx_seq_one_letter_code
_entity_poly.pdbx_strand_id
1 'polypeptide(L)'
;MQDRVAHRLDKVIDVCAQLFQCLKDFEAIVLKENDAIGRSDLMELEAITEEKILYGDRTSKQIQALQEVMDLLAMDLGNIPRRTADDKQLTTFVRAANQKVKLLYPELTTKMNQFSTWSESLKTLRVKVFAQIETNAYLVQKLLDYHRETYAFWQAVAQESESGYGKSGKTKYGQGGPSKSLLTVRT
;
A
#
# COMPACT_ATOMS: atom_id res chain seq x y z
N MET A 1 -28.56 29.75 -2.43
CA MET A 1 -27.49 29.25 -1.52
C MET A 1 -27.57 27.74 -1.38
N GLN A 2 -28.77 27.21 -1.10
CA GLN A 2 -29.08 25.78 -1.10
C GLN A 2 -28.63 25.03 -2.37
N ASP A 3 -28.97 25.50 -3.58
CA ASP A 3 -28.56 24.84 -4.84
C ASP A 3 -27.04 24.73 -5.00
N ARG A 4 -26.30 25.71 -4.47
CA ARG A 4 -24.83 25.69 -4.47
C ARG A 4 -24.32 24.59 -3.54
N VAL A 5 -24.87 24.48 -2.33
CA VAL A 5 -24.52 23.42 -1.37
C VAL A 5 -24.86 22.05 -1.92
N ALA A 6 -26.02 21.89 -2.56
CA ALA A 6 -26.42 20.66 -3.22
C ALA A 6 -25.42 20.24 -4.31
N HIS A 7 -25.04 21.17 -5.19
CA HIS A 7 -24.03 20.93 -6.22
C HIS A 7 -22.66 20.59 -5.66
N ARG A 8 -22.24 21.23 -4.56
CA ARG A 8 -20.99 20.91 -3.87
C ARG A 8 -21.01 19.53 -3.24
N LEU A 9 -22.13 19.15 -2.62
CA LEU A 9 -22.31 17.79 -2.09
C LEU A 9 -22.20 16.73 -3.19
N ASP A 10 -22.84 16.96 -4.34
CA ASP A 10 -22.75 16.04 -5.47
C ASP A 10 -21.31 15.87 -5.96
N LYS A 11 -20.57 16.97 -6.10
CA LYS A 11 -19.14 16.90 -6.45
C LYS A 11 -18.31 16.15 -5.41
N VAL A 12 -18.54 16.37 -4.12
CA VAL A 12 -17.83 15.65 -3.06
C VAL A 12 -18.12 14.15 -3.14
N ILE A 13 -19.38 13.78 -3.37
CA ILE A 13 -19.81 12.38 -3.54
C ILE A 13 -19.11 11.74 -4.76
N ASP A 14 -19.09 12.44 -5.89
CA ASP A 14 -18.45 11.96 -7.12
C ASP A 14 -16.95 11.74 -6.92
N VAL A 15 -16.26 12.69 -6.28
CA VAL A 15 -14.82 12.56 -6.01
C VAL A 15 -14.55 11.45 -4.99
N CYS A 16 -15.40 11.27 -3.97
CA CYS A 16 -15.29 10.13 -3.05
C CYS A 16 -15.44 8.79 -3.78
N ALA A 17 -16.40 8.67 -4.71
CA ALA A 17 -16.59 7.47 -5.51
C ALA A 17 -15.38 7.19 -6.41
N GLN A 18 -14.82 8.22 -7.06
CA GLN A 18 -13.61 8.10 -7.86
C GLN A 18 -12.39 7.69 -7.04
N LEU A 19 -12.20 8.28 -5.85
CA LEU A 19 -11.13 7.89 -4.93
C LEU A 19 -11.30 6.45 -4.46
N PHE A 20 -12.55 6.03 -4.19
CA PHE A 20 -12.83 4.66 -3.80
C PHE A 20 -12.47 3.66 -4.90
N GLN A 21 -12.85 3.97 -6.15
CA GLN A 21 -12.48 3.13 -7.29
C GLN A 21 -10.95 3.10 -7.47
N CYS A 22 -10.27 4.23 -7.33
CA CYS A 22 -8.80 4.28 -7.40
C CYS A 22 -8.14 3.40 -6.34
N LEU A 23 -8.65 3.42 -5.10
CA LEU A 23 -8.16 2.56 -4.02
C LEU A 23 -8.52 1.09 -4.25
N LYS A 24 -9.64 0.78 -4.91
CA LYS A 24 -10.02 -0.59 -5.29
C LYS A 24 -9.11 -1.16 -6.36
N ASP A 25 -8.80 -0.36 -7.37
CA ASP A 25 -7.86 -0.75 -8.41
C ASP A 25 -6.47 -0.98 -7.79
N PHE A 26 -6.05 -0.10 -6.88
CA PHE A 26 -4.79 -0.26 -6.14
C PHE A 26 -4.77 -1.49 -5.23
N GLU A 27 -5.88 -1.83 -4.56
CA GLU A 27 -6.04 -3.08 -3.80
C GLU A 27 -5.73 -4.30 -4.67
N ALA A 28 -6.22 -4.33 -5.91
CA ALA A 28 -5.95 -5.43 -6.84
C ALA A 28 -4.45 -5.54 -7.18
N ILE A 29 -3.73 -4.42 -7.30
CA ILE A 29 -2.27 -4.42 -7.52
C ILE A 29 -1.53 -4.95 -6.29
N VAL A 30 -1.93 -4.56 -5.09
CA VAL A 30 -1.33 -5.07 -3.84
C VAL A 30 -1.58 -6.58 -3.68
N LEU A 31 -2.73 -7.09 -4.13
CA LEU A 31 -2.99 -8.53 -4.15
C LEU A 31 -2.09 -9.26 -5.16
N LYS A 32 -1.91 -8.72 -6.37
CA LYS A 32 -0.96 -9.28 -7.34
C LYS A 32 0.47 -9.31 -6.80
N GLU A 33 0.87 -8.26 -6.07
CA GLU A 33 2.18 -8.20 -5.41
C GLU A 33 2.34 -9.35 -4.41
N ASN A 34 1.32 -9.65 -3.61
CA ASN A 34 1.35 -10.76 -2.65
C ASN A 34 1.61 -12.10 -3.35
N ASP A 35 0.89 -12.35 -4.45
CA ASP A 35 1.03 -13.56 -5.25
C ASP A 35 2.42 -13.67 -5.90
N ALA A 36 2.96 -12.55 -6.41
CA ALA A 36 4.29 -12.48 -7.02
C ALA A 36 5.41 -12.70 -5.99
N ILE A 37 5.27 -12.16 -4.77
CA ILE A 37 6.18 -12.42 -3.64
C ILE A 37 6.19 -13.93 -3.33
N GLY A 38 5.02 -14.57 -3.28
CA GLY A 38 4.90 -16.00 -3.02
C GLY A 38 5.62 -16.87 -4.05
N ARG A 39 5.72 -16.40 -5.30
CA ARG A 39 6.47 -17.06 -6.38
C ARG A 39 7.95 -16.64 -6.48
N SER A 40 8.36 -15.62 -5.72
CA SER A 40 9.69 -14.99 -5.84
C SER A 40 10.00 -14.49 -7.26
N ASP A 41 8.99 -14.02 -7.99
CA ASP A 41 9.14 -13.52 -9.36
C ASP A 41 9.63 -12.06 -9.37
N LEU A 42 10.95 -11.88 -9.51
CA LEU A 42 11.56 -10.55 -9.47
C LEU A 42 11.12 -9.64 -10.63
N MET A 43 10.90 -10.19 -11.83
CA MET A 43 10.51 -9.38 -12.99
C MET A 43 9.07 -8.87 -12.83
N GLU A 44 8.18 -9.72 -12.33
CA GLU A 44 6.80 -9.33 -12.03
C GLU A 44 6.74 -8.30 -10.88
N LEU A 45 7.57 -8.45 -9.84
CA LEU A 45 7.65 -7.51 -8.73
C LEU A 45 8.13 -6.11 -9.17
N GLU A 46 9.07 -6.04 -10.11
CA GLU A 46 9.54 -4.77 -10.69
C GLU A 46 8.40 -4.07 -11.45
N ALA A 47 7.70 -4.79 -12.34
CA ALA A 47 6.55 -4.26 -13.07
C ALA A 47 5.42 -3.79 -12.14
N ILE A 48 5.10 -4.58 -11.11
CA ILE A 48 4.10 -4.23 -10.09
C ILE A 48 4.53 -2.97 -9.31
N THR A 49 5.82 -2.80 -9.04
CA THR A 49 6.33 -1.61 -8.35
C THR A 49 6.10 -0.35 -9.17
N GLU A 50 6.33 -0.40 -10.48
CA GLU A 50 6.03 0.71 -11.39
C GLU A 50 4.54 1.04 -11.41
N GLU A 51 3.66 0.03 -11.49
CA GLU A 51 2.21 0.22 -11.40
C GLU A 51 1.81 0.87 -10.06
N LYS A 52 2.38 0.42 -8.93
CA LYS A 52 2.09 0.99 -7.60
C LYS A 52 2.46 2.47 -7.51
N ILE A 53 3.57 2.90 -8.13
CA ILE A 53 3.97 4.32 -8.18
C ILE A 53 2.90 5.13 -8.94
N LEU A 54 2.47 4.66 -10.11
CA LEU A 54 1.43 5.34 -10.90
C LEU A 54 0.10 5.46 -10.15
N TYR A 55 -0.32 4.40 -9.44
CA TYR A 55 -1.52 4.43 -8.60
C TYR A 55 -1.36 5.32 -7.36
N GLY A 56 -0.16 5.39 -6.78
CA GLY A 56 0.16 6.31 -5.68
C GLY A 56 -0.03 7.77 -6.09
N ASP A 57 0.46 8.15 -7.26
CA ASP A 57 0.27 9.48 -7.84
C ASP A 57 -1.20 9.78 -8.14
N ARG A 58 -1.92 8.82 -8.75
CA ARG A 58 -3.34 8.96 -9.06
C ARG A 58 -4.18 9.12 -7.79
N THR A 59 -3.89 8.33 -6.75
CA THR A 59 -4.55 8.42 -5.45
C THR A 59 -4.27 9.77 -4.79
N SER A 60 -3.04 10.25 -4.85
CA SER A 60 -2.65 11.56 -4.29
C SER A 60 -3.40 12.72 -4.98
N LYS A 61 -3.54 12.67 -6.31
CA LYS A 61 -4.34 13.65 -7.06
C LYS A 61 -5.81 13.63 -6.67
N GLN A 62 -6.38 12.44 -6.46
CA GLN A 62 -7.78 12.31 -6.03
C GLN A 62 -8.01 12.77 -4.58
N ILE A 63 -7.04 12.55 -3.69
CA ILE A 63 -7.08 13.09 -2.32
C ILE A 63 -7.05 14.63 -2.35
N GLN A 64 -6.19 15.23 -3.17
CA GLN A 64 -6.13 16.69 -3.34
C GLN A 64 -7.46 17.23 -3.89
N ALA A 65 -8.01 16.60 -4.93
CA ALA A 65 -9.32 16.97 -5.47
C ALA A 65 -10.41 16.88 -4.39
N LEU A 66 -10.41 15.83 -3.57
CA LEU A 66 -11.36 15.65 -2.46
C LEU A 66 -11.24 16.77 -1.43
N GLN A 67 -10.01 17.11 -1.04
CA GLN A 67 -9.74 18.20 -0.11
C GLN A 67 -10.24 19.54 -0.66
N GLU A 68 -10.00 19.83 -1.95
CA GLU A 68 -10.48 21.05 -2.58
C GLU A 68 -12.02 21.16 -2.59
N VAL A 69 -12.72 20.10 -2.97
CA VAL A 69 -14.20 20.12 -2.98
C VAL A 69 -14.79 20.17 -1.58
N MET A 70 -14.14 19.53 -0.59
CA MET A 70 -14.51 19.62 0.82
C MET A 70 -14.29 21.03 1.37
N ASP A 71 -13.17 21.68 1.03
CA ASP A 71 -12.88 23.05 1.45
C ASP A 71 -13.96 24.01 0.92
N LEU A 72 -14.37 23.85 -0.34
CA LEU A 72 -15.45 24.64 -0.95
C LEU A 72 -16.81 24.39 -0.26
N LEU A 73 -17.13 23.13 0.04
CA LEU A 73 -18.34 22.80 0.81
C LEU A 73 -18.27 23.38 2.23
N ALA A 74 -17.10 23.37 2.87
CA ALA A 74 -16.88 23.95 4.19
C ALA A 74 -17.22 25.44 4.19
N MET A 75 -16.70 26.19 3.20
CA MET A 75 -16.95 27.62 3.04
C MET A 75 -18.45 27.91 2.86
N ASP A 76 -19.14 27.14 2.00
CA ASP A 76 -20.58 27.32 1.76
C ASP A 76 -21.43 26.97 3.01
N LEU A 77 -20.95 26.09 3.89
CA LEU A 77 -21.56 25.78 5.19
C LEU A 77 -21.11 26.72 6.32
N GLY A 78 -20.29 27.73 6.04
CA GLY A 78 -19.75 28.65 7.04
C GLY A 78 -18.81 27.99 8.05
N ASN A 79 -18.11 26.94 7.65
CA ASN A 79 -17.03 26.31 8.41
C ASN A 79 -15.67 26.85 7.92
N ILE A 80 -14.73 27.05 8.84
CA ILE A 80 -13.34 27.32 8.47
C ILE A 80 -12.69 25.99 8.08
N PRO A 81 -12.15 25.84 6.86
CA PRO A 81 -11.43 24.64 6.48
C PRO A 81 -10.24 24.43 7.42
N ARG A 82 -10.20 23.29 8.12
CA ARG A 82 -9.04 22.88 8.90
C ARG A 82 -8.26 21.86 8.09
N ARG A 83 -7.14 22.30 7.51
CA ARG A 83 -6.16 21.41 6.88
C ARG A 83 -5.27 20.83 7.96
N THR A 84 -5.54 19.58 8.32
CA THR A 84 -4.71 18.80 9.23
C THR A 84 -4.42 17.47 8.56
N ALA A 85 -3.18 17.00 8.60
CA ALA A 85 -2.79 15.68 8.07
C ALA A 85 -3.30 14.50 8.94
N ASP A 86 -4.39 14.70 9.68
CA ASP A 86 -4.96 13.73 10.61
C ASP A 86 -5.87 12.75 9.84
N ASP A 87 -5.66 11.45 10.06
CA ASP A 87 -6.51 10.36 9.58
C ASP A 87 -7.99 10.54 9.90
N LYS A 88 -8.32 11.30 10.95
CA LYS A 88 -9.69 11.60 11.36
C LYS A 88 -10.31 12.80 10.63
N GLN A 89 -9.58 13.47 9.74
CA GLN A 89 -10.04 14.70 9.09
C GLN A 89 -11.35 14.50 8.32
N LEU A 90 -11.43 13.46 7.47
CA LEU A 90 -12.64 13.17 6.67
C LEU A 90 -13.85 12.85 7.57
N THR A 91 -13.66 11.99 8.58
CA THR A 91 -14.74 11.60 9.50
C THR A 91 -15.23 12.80 10.33
N THR A 92 -14.31 13.66 10.78
CA THR A 92 -14.64 14.86 11.54
C THR A 92 -15.38 15.87 10.67
N PHE A 93 -14.93 16.06 9.43
CA PHE A 93 -15.60 16.92 8.47
C PHE A 93 -17.02 16.44 8.18
N VAL A 94 -17.21 15.16 7.83
CA VAL A 94 -18.52 14.58 7.53
C VAL A 94 -19.48 14.79 8.70
N ARG A 95 -19.03 14.57 9.93
CA ARG A 95 -19.84 14.78 11.14
C ARG A 95 -20.30 16.25 11.28
N ALA A 96 -19.36 17.19 11.14
CA ALA A 96 -19.65 18.62 11.25
C ALA A 96 -20.56 19.11 10.10
N ALA A 97 -20.30 18.66 8.88
CA ALA A 97 -21.12 18.95 7.71
C ALA A 97 -22.54 18.40 7.88
N ASN A 98 -22.69 17.17 8.38
CA ASN A 98 -24.00 16.56 8.61
C ASN A 98 -24.85 17.35 9.62
N GLN A 99 -24.25 17.79 10.72
CA GLN A 99 -24.95 18.63 11.70
C GLN A 99 -25.45 19.92 11.06
N LYS A 100 -24.61 20.61 10.27
CA LYS A 100 -25.02 21.86 9.61
C LYS A 100 -26.04 21.65 8.51
N VAL A 101 -25.88 20.64 7.67
CA VAL A 101 -26.83 20.33 6.58
C VAL A 101 -28.20 20.00 7.16
N LYS A 102 -28.28 19.18 8.21
CA LYS A 102 -29.57 18.88 8.86
C LYS A 102 -30.27 20.10 9.45
N LEU A 103 -29.51 21.08 9.94
CA LEU A 103 -30.06 22.31 10.53
C LEU A 103 -30.47 23.33 9.46
N LEU A 104 -29.67 23.50 8.40
CA LEU A 104 -29.83 24.58 7.42
C LEU A 104 -30.55 24.14 6.14
N TYR A 105 -30.42 22.86 5.75
CA TYR A 105 -30.88 22.31 4.48
C TYR A 105 -31.41 20.86 4.64
N PRO A 106 -32.50 20.63 5.41
CA PRO A 106 -32.98 19.29 5.76
C PRO A 106 -33.24 18.38 4.55
N GLU A 107 -33.67 18.94 3.42
CA GLU A 107 -33.90 18.25 2.16
C GLU A 107 -32.63 17.64 1.54
N LEU A 108 -31.44 18.12 1.92
CA LEU A 108 -30.16 17.56 1.47
C LEU A 108 -29.66 16.42 2.36
N THR A 109 -30.42 16.03 3.40
CA THR A 109 -30.04 14.96 4.34
C THR A 109 -29.76 13.64 3.62
N THR A 110 -30.53 13.30 2.59
CA THR A 110 -30.30 12.07 1.81
C THR A 110 -28.93 12.06 1.13
N LYS A 111 -28.54 13.16 0.48
CA LYS A 111 -27.21 13.31 -0.14
C LYS A 111 -26.10 13.30 0.91
N MET A 112 -26.32 13.93 2.05
CA MET A 112 -25.36 13.92 3.16
C MET A 112 -25.16 12.52 3.76
N ASN A 113 -26.22 11.71 3.84
CA ASN A 113 -26.12 10.31 4.23
C ASN A 113 -25.31 9.51 3.20
N GLN A 114 -25.54 9.73 1.90
CA GLN A 114 -24.73 9.11 0.84
C GLN A 114 -23.24 9.47 0.95
N PHE A 115 -22.91 10.74 1.19
CA PHE A 115 -21.53 11.16 1.44
C PHE A 115 -20.95 10.46 2.69
N SER A 116 -21.74 10.31 3.75
CA SER A 116 -21.33 9.59 4.96
C SER A 116 -21.01 8.11 4.68
N THR A 117 -21.85 7.44 3.87
CA THR A 117 -21.61 6.05 3.45
C THR A 117 -20.33 5.91 2.64
N TRP A 118 -20.07 6.83 1.70
CA TRP A 118 -18.83 6.84 0.93
C TRP A 118 -17.60 7.07 1.80
N SER A 119 -17.68 8.00 2.76
CA SER A 119 -16.60 8.26 3.71
C SER A 119 -16.24 7.03 4.53
N GLU A 120 -17.22 6.29 5.05
CA GLU A 120 -16.93 5.07 5.81
C GLU A 120 -16.35 3.99 4.90
N SER A 121 -16.88 3.84 3.68
CA SER A 121 -16.37 2.88 2.69
C SER A 121 -14.91 3.15 2.34
N LEU A 122 -14.53 4.42 2.14
CA LEU A 122 -13.15 4.84 1.91
C LEU A 122 -12.23 4.51 3.09
N LYS A 123 -12.69 4.77 4.32
CA LYS A 123 -11.95 4.46 5.53
C LYS A 123 -11.72 2.95 5.69
N THR A 124 -12.77 2.14 5.53
CA THR A 124 -12.67 0.68 5.59
C THR A 124 -11.69 0.15 4.54
N LEU A 125 -11.81 0.62 3.30
CA LEU A 125 -10.93 0.19 2.21
C LEU A 125 -9.47 0.60 2.46
N ARG A 126 -9.24 1.83 2.92
CA ARG A 126 -7.89 2.29 3.29
C ARG A 126 -7.26 1.38 4.34
N VAL A 127 -7.95 1.10 5.44
CA VAL A 127 -7.42 0.23 6.51
C VAL A 127 -7.06 -1.15 5.96
N LYS A 128 -7.93 -1.72 5.12
CA LYS A 128 -7.69 -3.02 4.49
C LYS A 128 -6.44 -3.00 3.60
N VAL A 129 -6.34 -2.03 2.69
CA VAL A 129 -5.22 -1.90 1.76
C VAL A 129 -3.90 -1.66 2.50
N PHE A 130 -3.89 -0.80 3.51
CA PHE A 130 -2.69 -0.54 4.31
C PHE A 130 -2.19 -1.81 5.02
N ALA A 131 -3.08 -2.59 5.63
CA ALA A 131 -2.70 -3.86 6.25
C ALA A 131 -2.10 -4.86 5.24
N GLN A 132 -2.60 -4.89 4.01
CA GLN A 132 -2.04 -5.73 2.94
C GLN A 132 -0.65 -5.25 2.50
N ILE A 133 -0.45 -3.93 2.38
CA ILE A 133 0.86 -3.35 2.06
C ILE A 133 1.89 -3.69 3.15
N GLU A 134 1.51 -3.55 4.42
CA GLU A 134 2.38 -3.91 5.55
C GLU A 134 2.75 -5.40 5.52
N THR A 135 1.77 -6.26 5.21
CA THR A 135 1.99 -7.70 5.07
C THR A 135 2.95 -8.00 3.91
N ASN A 136 2.76 -7.38 2.74
CA ASN A 136 3.66 -7.56 1.60
C ASN A 136 5.09 -7.08 1.92
N ALA A 137 5.22 -5.91 2.56
CA ALA A 137 6.52 -5.40 2.97
C ALA A 137 7.24 -6.36 3.93
N TYR A 138 6.50 -6.93 4.89
CA TYR A 138 7.03 -7.96 5.78
C TYR A 138 7.49 -9.21 5.01
N LEU A 139 6.70 -9.71 4.06
CA LEU A 139 7.05 -10.89 3.27
C LEU A 139 8.28 -10.65 2.39
N VAL A 140 8.40 -9.47 1.76
CA VAL A 140 9.60 -9.07 1.01
C VAL A 140 10.82 -9.07 1.92
N GLN A 141 10.71 -8.51 3.13
CA GLN A 141 11.81 -8.53 4.10
C GLN A 141 12.25 -9.96 4.44
N LYS A 142 11.29 -10.87 4.65
CA LYS A 142 11.59 -12.30 4.90
C LYS A 142 12.25 -12.98 3.72
N LEU A 143 11.82 -12.68 2.50
CA LEU A 143 12.43 -13.22 1.28
C LEU A 143 13.90 -12.75 1.16
N LEU A 144 14.16 -11.48 1.43
CA LEU A 144 15.51 -10.91 1.42
C LEU A 144 16.43 -11.55 2.48
N ASP A 145 15.91 -11.78 3.69
CA ASP A 145 16.66 -12.44 4.74
C ASP A 145 17.01 -13.89 4.35
N TYR A 146 16.04 -14.64 3.81
CA TYR A 146 16.26 -15.99 3.29
C TYR A 146 17.31 -16.04 2.16
N HIS A 147 17.27 -15.08 1.23
CA HIS A 147 18.28 -14.99 0.17
C HIS A 147 19.68 -14.68 0.72
N ARG A 148 19.79 -13.82 1.74
CA ARG A 148 21.07 -13.54 2.41
C ARG A 148 21.65 -14.78 3.09
N GLU A 149 20.82 -15.53 3.80
CA GLU A 149 21.22 -16.80 4.44
C GLU A 149 21.65 -17.84 3.40
N THR A 150 20.88 -17.98 2.32
CA THR A 150 21.20 -18.91 1.23
C THR A 150 22.52 -18.53 0.55
N TYR A 151 22.76 -17.24 0.32
CA TYR A 151 24.00 -16.75 -0.24
C TYR A 151 25.19 -17.00 0.69
N ALA A 152 25.06 -16.71 1.98
CA ALA A 152 26.09 -17.00 2.97
C ALA A 152 26.41 -18.49 3.06
N PHE A 153 25.39 -19.36 3.00
CA PHE A 153 25.55 -20.81 2.93
C PHE A 153 26.39 -21.23 1.71
N TRP A 154 26.02 -20.79 0.50
CA TRP A 154 26.77 -21.15 -0.71
C TRP A 154 28.19 -20.57 -0.73
N GLN A 155 28.40 -19.38 -0.17
CA GLN A 155 29.75 -18.84 0.02
C GLN A 155 30.59 -19.71 0.96
N ALA A 156 30.03 -20.16 2.08
CA ALA A 156 30.72 -21.06 3.00
C ALA A 156 31.07 -22.40 2.33
N VAL A 157 30.14 -22.99 1.58
CA VAL A 157 30.38 -24.22 0.80
C VAL A 157 31.49 -24.02 -0.24
N ALA A 158 31.48 -22.90 -0.96
CA ALA A 158 32.52 -22.57 -1.93
C ALA A 158 33.89 -22.39 -1.27
N GLN A 159 33.97 -21.67 -0.14
CA GLN A 159 35.22 -21.49 0.62
C GLN A 159 35.77 -22.81 1.15
N GLU A 160 34.91 -23.66 1.72
CA GLU A 160 35.29 -24.98 2.22
C GLU A 160 35.77 -25.88 1.08
N SER A 161 35.08 -25.85 -0.06
CA SER A 161 35.53 -26.54 -1.28
C SER A 161 36.88 -26.04 -1.78
N GLU A 162 37.11 -24.73 -1.87
CA GLU A 162 38.40 -24.15 -2.25
C GLU A 162 39.51 -24.49 -1.25
N SER A 163 39.17 -24.65 0.03
CA SER A 163 40.12 -25.05 1.06
C SER A 163 40.67 -26.47 0.77
N GLY A 164 39.81 -27.40 0.35
CA GLY A 164 40.18 -28.79 0.05
C GLY A 164 40.70 -29.03 -1.38
N TYR A 165 40.12 -28.35 -2.38
CA TYR A 165 40.34 -28.59 -3.81
C TYR A 165 40.96 -27.42 -4.58
N GLY A 166 41.26 -26.30 -3.92
CA GLY A 166 41.82 -25.11 -4.59
C GLY A 166 40.90 -24.51 -5.66
N LYS A 167 41.35 -23.41 -6.28
CA LYS A 167 40.56 -22.68 -7.29
C LYS A 167 40.35 -23.44 -8.61
N SER A 168 41.12 -24.50 -8.86
CA SER A 168 41.05 -25.31 -10.09
C SER A 168 40.28 -26.62 -9.91
N GLY A 169 39.71 -26.88 -8.72
CA GLY A 169 38.99 -28.13 -8.42
C GLY A 169 39.89 -29.36 -8.22
N LYS A 170 41.22 -29.20 -8.24
CA LYS A 170 42.18 -30.29 -7.98
C LYS A 170 42.56 -30.31 -6.50
N THR A 171 42.36 -31.45 -5.84
CA THR A 171 42.73 -31.67 -4.42
C THR A 171 44.09 -31.06 -4.09
N LYS A 172 44.15 -30.16 -3.10
CA LYS A 172 45.44 -29.60 -2.64
C LYS A 172 46.35 -30.67 -2.01
N TYR A 173 45.79 -31.83 -1.67
CA TYR A 173 46.45 -32.89 -0.90
C TYR A 173 47.17 -33.97 -1.73
N GLY A 174 47.37 -33.79 -3.04
CA GLY A 174 48.07 -34.78 -3.88
C GLY A 174 47.33 -36.13 -4.01
N GLN A 175 48.03 -37.23 -4.33
CA GLN A 175 47.43 -38.57 -4.56
C GLN A 175 46.73 -39.19 -3.33
N GLY A 176 46.84 -38.58 -2.14
CA GLY A 176 46.16 -39.00 -0.92
C GLY A 176 45.03 -38.03 -0.55
N GLY A 177 44.04 -37.89 -1.42
CA GLY A 177 42.90 -36.97 -1.26
C GLY A 177 42.16 -37.09 0.07
N PRO A 178 41.29 -36.11 0.42
CA PRO A 178 40.66 -36.03 1.73
C PRO A 178 39.88 -37.32 2.06
N SER A 179 40.22 -37.95 3.19
CA SER A 179 39.70 -39.25 3.62
C SER A 179 38.28 -39.22 4.20
N LYS A 180 37.66 -38.04 4.28
CA LYS A 180 36.27 -37.84 4.71
C LYS A 180 35.59 -36.75 3.89
N SER A 181 34.27 -36.88 3.72
CA SER A 181 33.38 -35.82 3.25
C SER A 181 33.68 -34.53 4.01
N LEU A 182 34.09 -33.49 3.29
CA LEU A 182 34.40 -32.17 3.85
C LEU A 182 33.13 -31.41 4.29
N LEU A 183 31.96 -31.75 3.74
CA LEU A 183 30.70 -31.11 4.12
C LEU A 183 30.27 -31.58 5.51
N THR A 184 30.53 -30.74 6.51
CA THR A 184 29.89 -30.85 7.82
C THR A 184 28.74 -29.85 7.84
N VAL A 185 27.56 -30.28 7.37
CA VAL A 185 26.35 -29.48 7.52
C VAL A 185 26.02 -29.45 9.02
N ARG A 186 26.34 -28.35 9.69
CA ARG A 186 25.82 -28.09 11.04
C ARG A 186 24.34 -27.74 10.89
N THR A 187 23.48 -28.72 11.15
CA THR A 187 22.06 -28.51 11.42
C THR A 187 21.87 -27.84 12.77
#